data_AF-A0AAD3D9H4-F1
#
_entry.id   AF-A0AAD3D9H4-F1
#
_cell.length_a   1.000
_cell.length_b   1.000
_cell.length_c   1.000
_cell.angle_alpha   90.00
_cell.angle_beta   90.00
_cell.angle_gamma   90.00
#
_symmetry.space_group_name_H-M   'P 1'
#
loop_
_entity.id
_entity.type
_entity.pdbx_description
1 polymer ?
#
loop_
_entity_poly.entity_id
_entity_poly.type
_entity_poly.pdbx_seq_one_letter_code
_entity_poly.pdbx_strand_id
1 'polypeptide(L)'
;MKSGSRKNDGAYKLTDERIAKLEEIGFQWKVLATFEERLAELQRFKNKHGHCNVPKRYEENKSLGYWCSTIRMMKSGSKPNDGVHKLTDDRITKLKEMGFRWKATATFEDHLADLHRFKNEHGHCNVPKEYKENKSLGIWCQNIRQIKSGGRKNNGAYKLTDERITKLEEMGFRWIVRKRGSIKTFEDRLVDLHRFKNEHGHCNVPFHHEKNKSLGYWCCRIRQVKSGSRKNDGVYKLTDERIAKLEEMGFQFP
;
A
#
# COMPACT_ATOMS: atom_id res chain seq x y z
N MET A 1 -41.32 -8.36 -10.15
CA MET A 1 -40.53 -8.60 -11.38
C MET A 1 -39.71 -9.87 -11.17
N LYS A 2 -39.92 -10.91 -11.99
CA LYS A 2 -39.23 -12.20 -11.89
C LYS A 2 -37.74 -12.02 -12.22
N SER A 3 -36.86 -12.03 -11.22
CA SER A 3 -35.41 -12.09 -11.45
C SER A 3 -35.02 -13.52 -11.79
N GLY A 4 -34.47 -13.73 -12.99
CA GLY A 4 -34.15 -15.04 -13.54
C GLY A 4 -33.33 -15.93 -12.60
N SER A 5 -33.88 -17.11 -12.31
CA SER A 5 -33.16 -18.21 -11.69
C SER A 5 -32.01 -18.64 -12.63
N ARG A 6 -30.80 -18.82 -12.07
CA ARG A 6 -29.67 -19.38 -12.83
C ARG A 6 -30.10 -20.76 -13.35
N LYS A 7 -30.01 -20.97 -14.67
CA LYS A 7 -30.08 -22.31 -15.27
C LYS A 7 -28.98 -23.15 -14.63
N ASN A 8 -29.37 -24.02 -13.69
CA ASN A 8 -28.47 -24.93 -13.01
C ASN A 8 -28.52 -26.24 -13.80
N ASP A 9 -27.61 -26.39 -14.75
CA ASP A 9 -27.40 -27.64 -15.48
C ASP A 9 -26.60 -28.58 -14.55
N GLY A 10 -27.33 -29.33 -13.72
CA GLY A 10 -26.76 -30.37 -12.85
C GLY A 10 -27.51 -30.59 -11.54
N ALA A 11 -28.24 -31.72 -11.46
CA ALA A 11 -28.76 -32.42 -10.28
C ALA A 11 -29.75 -31.76 -9.30
N TYR A 12 -29.98 -30.44 -9.31
CA TYR A 12 -30.98 -29.81 -8.44
C TYR A 12 -31.77 -28.71 -9.17
N LYS A 13 -32.77 -29.09 -9.98
CA LYS A 13 -33.81 -28.17 -10.45
C LYS A 13 -34.83 -27.96 -9.32
N LEU A 14 -35.03 -26.71 -8.92
CA LEU A 14 -36.16 -26.32 -8.07
C LEU A 14 -37.45 -26.51 -8.89
N THR A 15 -38.35 -27.35 -8.41
CA THR A 15 -39.70 -27.51 -8.99
C THR A 15 -40.57 -26.32 -8.63
N ASP A 16 -41.58 -26.03 -9.45
CA ASP A 16 -42.51 -24.92 -9.21
C ASP A 16 -43.21 -25.04 -7.84
N GLU A 17 -43.52 -26.27 -7.42
CA GLU A 17 -44.09 -26.55 -6.10
C GLU A 17 -43.13 -26.19 -4.94
N ARG A 18 -41.82 -26.41 -5.11
CA ARG A 18 -40.81 -26.02 -4.12
C ARG A 18 -40.65 -24.51 -4.07
N ILE A 19 -40.78 -23.84 -5.22
CA ILE A 19 -40.74 -22.37 -5.29
C ILE A 19 -41.95 -21.77 -4.55
N ALA A 20 -43.16 -22.30 -4.78
CA ALA A 20 -44.37 -21.82 -4.11
C ALA A 20 -44.30 -21.99 -2.59
N LYS A 21 -43.81 -23.12 -2.09
CA LYS A 21 -43.60 -23.35 -0.64
C LYS A 21 -42.57 -22.40 -0.04
N LEU A 22 -41.53 -22.03 -0.78
CA LEU A 22 -40.57 -21.02 -0.35
C LEU A 22 -41.20 -19.63 -0.32
N GLU A 23 -42.01 -19.27 -1.31
CA GLU A 23 -42.74 -17.99 -1.34
C GLU A 23 -43.76 -17.86 -0.20
N GLU A 24 -44.47 -18.94 0.15
CA GLU A 24 -45.44 -18.99 1.24
C GLU A 24 -44.81 -18.70 2.62
N ILE A 25 -43.58 -19.17 2.85
CA ILE A 25 -42.83 -18.90 4.09
C ILE A 25 -42.06 -17.57 4.05
N GLY A 26 -42.32 -16.72 3.04
CA GLY A 26 -41.66 -15.43 2.87
C GLY A 26 -40.17 -15.54 2.52
N PHE A 27 -39.75 -16.64 1.89
CA PHE A 27 -38.36 -16.85 1.51
C PHE A 27 -37.88 -15.75 0.57
N GLN A 28 -36.94 -14.94 1.05
CA GLN A 28 -36.35 -13.89 0.25
C GLN A 28 -35.31 -14.50 -0.68
N TRP A 29 -35.67 -14.64 -1.95
CA TRP A 29 -34.75 -15.02 -3.03
C TRP A 29 -33.62 -13.99 -3.09
N LYS A 30 -32.47 -14.37 -2.50
CA LYS A 30 -31.20 -13.65 -2.44
C LYS A 30 -31.24 -12.28 -3.10
N VAL A 31 -31.55 -11.24 -2.32
CA VAL A 31 -31.54 -9.84 -2.75
C VAL A 31 -30.10 -9.52 -3.17
N LEU A 32 -29.80 -9.69 -4.46
CA LEU A 32 -28.54 -9.22 -5.00
C LEU A 32 -28.53 -7.71 -4.80
N ALA A 33 -27.50 -7.22 -4.13
CA ALA A 33 -27.35 -5.79 -3.94
C ALA A 33 -27.50 -5.08 -5.31
N THR A 34 -28.13 -3.92 -5.30
CA THR A 34 -28.29 -3.09 -6.49
C THR A 34 -26.92 -2.57 -6.97
N PHE A 35 -26.88 -1.99 -8.17
CA PHE A 35 -25.64 -1.36 -8.64
C PHE A 35 -25.25 -0.18 -7.74
N GLU A 36 -26.24 0.56 -7.26
CA GLU A 36 -26.14 1.74 -6.42
C GLU A 36 -25.57 1.37 -5.04
N GLU A 37 -26.05 0.27 -4.45
CA GLU A 37 -25.49 -0.28 -3.20
C GLU A 37 -24.03 -0.72 -3.38
N ARG A 38 -23.69 -1.37 -4.51
CA ARG A 38 -22.30 -1.74 -4.83
C ARG A 38 -21.42 -0.54 -5.05
N LEU A 39 -21.94 0.51 -5.67
CA LEU A 39 -21.24 1.77 -5.87
C LEU A 39 -20.94 2.43 -4.52
N ALA A 40 -21.91 2.45 -3.61
CA ALA A 40 -21.72 2.96 -2.25
C ALA A 40 -20.70 2.12 -1.44
N GLU A 41 -20.72 0.79 -1.55
CA GLU A 41 -19.70 -0.09 -0.96
C GLU A 41 -18.30 0.19 -1.52
N LEU A 42 -18.19 0.38 -2.84
CA LEU A 42 -16.93 0.72 -3.49
C LEU A 42 -16.43 2.11 -3.07
N GLN A 43 -17.32 3.08 -2.86
CA GLN A 43 -16.96 4.39 -2.32
C GLN A 43 -16.46 4.28 -0.87
N ARG A 44 -17.10 3.45 -0.02
CA ARG A 44 -16.58 3.15 1.33
C ARG A 44 -15.20 2.52 1.28
N PHE A 45 -14.98 1.58 0.35
CA PHE A 45 -13.67 0.99 0.13
C PHE A 45 -12.63 2.05 -0.28
N LYS A 46 -12.98 2.94 -1.21
CA LYS A 46 -12.12 4.05 -1.65
C LYS A 46 -11.78 4.99 -0.49
N ASN A 47 -12.74 5.34 0.36
CA ASN A 47 -12.49 6.20 1.51
C ASN A 47 -11.54 5.54 2.52
N LYS A 48 -11.63 4.22 2.70
CA LYS A 48 -10.78 3.45 3.62
C LYS A 48 -9.36 3.22 3.07
N HIS A 49 -9.23 2.91 1.78
CA HIS A 49 -7.97 2.45 1.17
C HIS A 49 -7.36 3.45 0.18
N GLY A 50 -8.04 4.58 -0.05
CA GLY A 50 -7.64 5.62 -0.99
C GLY A 50 -7.85 5.29 -2.48
N HIS A 51 -8.24 4.06 -2.83
CA HIS A 51 -8.36 3.61 -4.23
C HIS A 51 -9.52 2.65 -4.45
N CYS A 52 -9.95 2.46 -5.70
CA CYS A 52 -11.03 1.53 -6.08
C CYS A 52 -10.55 0.13 -6.50
N ASN A 53 -9.29 -0.23 -6.24
CA ASN A 53 -8.74 -1.54 -6.63
C ASN A 53 -9.05 -2.64 -5.61
N VAL A 54 -10.32 -3.06 -5.54
CA VAL A 54 -10.75 -4.11 -4.61
C VAL A 54 -10.16 -5.48 -5.01
N PRO A 55 -9.45 -6.18 -4.10
CA PRO A 55 -8.99 -7.54 -4.33
C PRO A 55 -10.15 -8.52 -4.51
N LYS A 56 -9.98 -9.54 -5.38
CA LYS A 56 -10.99 -10.59 -5.58
C LYS A 56 -11.35 -11.31 -4.27
N ARG A 57 -10.36 -11.54 -3.40
CA ARG A 57 -10.50 -12.13 -2.06
C ARG A 57 -10.40 -11.07 -0.98
N TYR A 58 -11.18 -9.99 -1.10
CA TYR A 58 -11.26 -8.96 -0.07
C TYR A 58 -11.98 -9.54 1.16
N GLU A 59 -11.27 -9.67 2.29
CA GLU A 59 -11.78 -10.42 3.44
C GLU A 59 -12.94 -9.70 4.13
N GLU A 60 -12.87 -8.37 4.27
CA GLU A 60 -13.95 -7.60 4.91
C GLU A 60 -15.25 -7.56 4.09
N ASN A 61 -15.17 -7.71 2.76
CA ASN A 61 -16.34 -7.82 1.90
C ASN A 61 -16.05 -8.65 0.63
N LYS A 62 -16.15 -9.97 0.78
CA LYS A 62 -15.94 -10.93 -0.32
C LYS A 62 -16.92 -10.72 -1.47
N SER A 63 -18.13 -10.27 -1.16
CA SER A 63 -19.17 -9.97 -2.14
C SER A 63 -18.77 -8.80 -3.06
N LEU A 64 -18.23 -7.72 -2.49
CA LEU A 64 -17.71 -6.59 -3.25
C LEU A 64 -16.52 -7.00 -4.12
N GLY A 65 -15.57 -7.77 -3.57
CA GLY A 65 -14.42 -8.28 -4.34
C GLY A 65 -14.84 -9.15 -5.53
N TYR A 66 -15.83 -10.02 -5.34
CA TYR A 66 -16.40 -10.81 -6.42
C TYR A 66 -17.15 -9.96 -7.46
N TRP A 67 -17.92 -8.97 -7.00
CA TRP A 67 -18.63 -8.03 -7.88
C TRP A 67 -17.66 -7.25 -8.76
N CYS A 68 -16.61 -6.65 -8.19
CA CYS A 68 -15.56 -5.94 -8.93
C CYS A 68 -14.88 -6.85 -9.96
N SER A 69 -14.60 -8.11 -9.61
CA SER A 69 -14.05 -9.09 -10.55
C SER A 69 -15.03 -9.40 -11.69
N THR A 70 -16.32 -9.50 -11.38
CA THR A 70 -17.36 -9.83 -12.36
C THR A 70 -17.56 -8.72 -13.37
N ILE A 71 -17.67 -7.46 -12.92
CA ILE A 71 -17.83 -6.32 -13.83
C ILE A 71 -16.58 -6.11 -14.71
N ARG A 72 -15.37 -6.41 -14.23
CA ARG A 72 -14.16 -6.40 -15.07
C ARG A 72 -14.22 -7.45 -16.18
N MET A 73 -14.67 -8.66 -15.87
CA MET A 73 -14.85 -9.74 -16.86
C MET A 73 -15.96 -9.42 -17.88
N MET A 74 -17.03 -8.74 -17.45
CA MET A 74 -18.08 -8.26 -18.36
C MET A 74 -17.53 -7.20 -19.31
N LYS A 75 -16.75 -6.24 -18.80
CA LYS A 75 -16.14 -5.19 -19.63
C LYS A 75 -15.11 -5.73 -20.63
N SER A 76 -14.38 -6.79 -20.27
CA SER A 76 -13.40 -7.43 -21.16
C SER A 76 -14.03 -8.39 -22.17
N GLY A 77 -15.33 -8.65 -22.09
CA GLY A 77 -16.01 -9.65 -22.92
C GLY A 77 -15.77 -11.10 -22.50
N SER A 78 -15.03 -11.33 -21.41
CA SER A 78 -14.78 -12.68 -20.87
C SER A 78 -16.01 -13.29 -20.19
N LYS A 79 -17.03 -12.47 -19.91
CA LYS A 79 -18.33 -12.90 -19.39
C LYS A 79 -19.43 -12.11 -20.11
N PRO A 80 -20.61 -12.70 -20.38
CA PRO A 80 -21.75 -11.96 -20.92
C PRO A 80 -22.09 -10.74 -20.07
N ASN A 81 -22.37 -9.62 -20.73
CA ASN A 81 -22.80 -8.38 -20.08
C ASN A 81 -24.32 -8.41 -19.85
N ASP A 82 -24.75 -9.22 -18.87
CA ASP A 82 -26.15 -9.48 -18.55
C ASP A 82 -26.45 -9.42 -17.04
N GLY A 83 -27.73 -9.53 -16.69
CA GLY A 83 -28.21 -9.55 -15.30
C GLY A 83 -28.28 -8.18 -14.61
N VAL A 84 -28.48 -8.23 -13.29
CA VAL A 84 -28.74 -7.04 -12.43
C VAL A 84 -27.59 -6.01 -12.47
N HIS A 85 -26.37 -6.49 -12.67
CA HIS A 85 -25.16 -5.67 -12.73
C HIS A 85 -24.65 -5.40 -14.15
N LYS A 86 -25.51 -5.55 -15.17
CA LYS A 86 -25.17 -5.19 -16.55
C LYS A 86 -24.53 -3.80 -16.60
N LEU A 87 -23.42 -3.71 -17.31
CA LEU A 87 -22.67 -2.49 -17.56
C LEU A 87 -23.34 -1.71 -18.69
N THR A 88 -24.17 -0.74 -18.32
CA THR A 88 -24.65 0.32 -19.21
C THR A 88 -23.60 1.44 -19.26
N ASP A 89 -23.70 2.34 -20.24
CA ASP A 89 -22.77 3.45 -20.38
C ASP A 89 -22.79 4.38 -19.17
N ASP A 90 -23.97 4.68 -18.61
CA ASP A 90 -24.12 5.43 -17.35
C ASP A 90 -23.35 4.80 -16.18
N ARG A 91 -23.47 3.48 -16.02
CA ARG A 91 -22.77 2.73 -14.96
C ARG A 91 -21.25 2.72 -15.18
N ILE A 92 -20.80 2.63 -16.43
CA ILE A 92 -19.38 2.72 -16.77
C ILE A 92 -18.85 4.13 -16.45
N THR A 93 -19.61 5.18 -16.75
CA THR A 93 -19.25 6.57 -16.44
C THR A 93 -19.13 6.78 -14.93
N LYS A 94 -20.12 6.36 -14.14
CA LYS A 94 -20.07 6.43 -12.66
C LYS A 94 -18.84 5.72 -12.08
N LEU A 95 -18.53 4.52 -12.58
CA LEU A 95 -17.33 3.78 -12.18
C LEU A 95 -16.05 4.52 -12.57
N LYS A 96 -15.99 5.11 -13.76
CA LYS A 96 -14.85 5.89 -14.25
C LYS A 96 -14.61 7.13 -13.39
N GLU A 97 -15.65 7.89 -13.06
CA GLU A 97 -15.58 9.08 -12.20
C GLU A 97 -15.10 8.73 -10.78
N MET A 98 -15.50 7.57 -10.26
CA MET A 98 -14.97 7.07 -8.99
C MET A 98 -13.51 6.62 -9.07
N GLY A 99 -12.91 6.50 -10.26
CA GLY A 99 -11.56 5.98 -10.46
C GLY A 99 -11.48 4.46 -10.40
N PHE A 100 -12.56 3.75 -10.75
CA PHE A 100 -12.54 2.30 -10.86
C PHE A 100 -11.65 1.83 -12.01
N ARG A 101 -10.72 0.93 -11.71
CA ARG A 101 -9.80 0.34 -12.69
C ARG A 101 -10.39 -0.92 -13.31
N TRP A 102 -10.53 -0.90 -14.64
CA TRP A 102 -11.04 -2.02 -15.44
C TRP A 102 -10.00 -3.13 -15.64
N LYS A 103 -8.74 -2.76 -15.82
CA LYS A 103 -7.64 -3.73 -15.89
C LYS A 103 -7.23 -4.10 -14.47
N ALA A 104 -7.10 -5.41 -14.21
CA ALA A 104 -6.64 -5.90 -12.92
C ALA A 104 -5.16 -5.56 -12.65
N THR A 105 -4.37 -5.38 -13.70
CA THR A 105 -2.98 -4.94 -13.63
C THR A 105 -2.90 -3.43 -13.63
N ALA A 106 -2.36 -2.85 -12.56
CA ALA A 106 -2.10 -1.41 -12.48
C ALA A 106 -0.95 -1.01 -13.44
N THR A 107 -1.11 0.12 -14.12
CA THR A 107 -0.06 0.71 -14.98
C THR A 107 1.04 1.37 -14.15
N PHE A 108 2.05 1.95 -14.79
CA PHE A 108 3.08 2.73 -14.07
C PHE A 108 2.46 3.98 -13.43
N GLU A 109 1.63 4.69 -14.17
CA GLU A 109 0.96 5.94 -13.77
C GLU A 109 0.01 5.68 -12.60
N ASP A 110 -0.68 4.54 -12.65
CA ASP A 110 -1.50 4.04 -11.56
C ASP A 110 -0.72 3.86 -10.26
N HIS A 111 0.45 3.22 -10.33
CA HIS A 111 1.32 3.02 -9.18
C HIS A 111 1.98 4.32 -8.72
N LEU A 112 2.27 5.24 -9.65
CA LEU A 112 2.81 6.56 -9.33
C LEU A 112 1.81 7.36 -8.49
N ALA A 113 0.53 7.33 -8.88
CA ALA A 113 -0.56 7.95 -8.11
C ALA A 113 -0.73 7.29 -6.74
N ASP A 114 -0.68 5.96 -6.67
CA ASP A 114 -0.75 5.21 -5.40
C ASP A 114 0.46 5.52 -4.50
N LEU A 115 1.66 5.69 -5.07
CA LEU A 115 2.86 6.10 -4.35
C LEU A 115 2.76 7.54 -3.83
N HIS A 116 2.18 8.45 -4.61
CA HIS A 116 1.96 9.84 -4.19
C HIS A 116 1.03 9.89 -2.98
N ARG A 117 -0.03 9.09 -2.98
CA ARG A 117 -0.93 8.96 -1.84
C ARG A 117 -0.20 8.42 -0.61
N PHE A 118 0.56 7.34 -0.77
CA PHE A 118 1.36 6.78 0.31
C PHE A 118 2.35 7.82 0.89
N LYS A 119 2.98 8.64 0.03
CA LYS A 119 3.84 9.74 0.47
C LYS A 119 3.07 10.78 1.27
N ASN A 120 1.87 11.17 0.85
CA ASN A 120 1.04 12.13 1.58
C ASN A 120 0.62 11.58 2.96
N GLU A 121 0.33 10.29 3.06
CA GLU A 121 -0.09 9.63 4.31
C GLU A 121 1.08 9.37 5.27
N HIS A 122 2.27 9.02 4.76
CA HIS A 122 3.40 8.56 5.57
C HIS A 122 4.64 9.48 5.53
N GLY A 123 4.61 10.56 4.76
CA GLY A 123 5.72 11.50 4.59
C GLY A 123 6.89 10.97 3.74
N HIS A 124 6.82 9.75 3.22
CA HIS A 124 7.92 9.11 2.49
C HIS A 124 7.45 8.11 1.43
N CYS A 125 8.32 7.74 0.48
CA CYS A 125 8.05 6.76 -0.59
C CYS A 125 8.53 5.32 -0.27
N ASN A 126 8.80 5.00 1.00
CA ASN A 126 9.34 3.70 1.41
C ASN A 126 8.24 2.65 1.66
N VAL A 127 7.52 2.27 0.61
CA VAL A 127 6.42 1.28 0.70
C VAL A 127 6.96 -0.11 1.08
N PRO A 128 6.46 -0.75 2.17
CA PRO A 128 6.79 -2.12 2.52
C PRO A 128 6.28 -3.13 1.47
N LYS A 129 7.00 -4.24 1.25
CA LYS A 129 6.55 -5.31 0.36
C LYS A 129 5.15 -5.82 0.72
N GLU A 130 4.93 -6.09 2.00
CA GLU A 130 3.66 -6.59 2.55
C GLU A 130 2.76 -5.46 3.04
N TYR A 131 2.70 -4.33 2.30
CA TYR A 131 1.78 -3.23 2.61
C TYR A 131 0.33 -3.74 2.53
N LYS A 132 -0.40 -3.72 3.65
CA LYS A 132 -1.66 -4.47 3.78
C LYS A 132 -2.78 -3.82 2.97
N GLU A 133 -2.77 -2.50 2.95
CA GLU A 133 -3.74 -1.60 2.33
C GLU A 133 -3.62 -1.66 0.80
N ASN A 134 -2.38 -1.72 0.27
CA ASN A 134 -2.13 -1.89 -1.16
C ASN A 134 -0.92 -2.79 -1.43
N LYS A 135 -1.14 -4.11 -1.39
CA LYS A 135 -0.10 -5.11 -1.69
C LYS A 135 0.49 -4.95 -3.10
N SER A 136 -0.31 -4.51 -4.07
CA SER A 136 0.16 -4.29 -5.44
C SER A 136 1.27 -3.22 -5.47
N LEU A 137 1.06 -2.11 -4.76
CA LEU A 137 2.06 -1.04 -4.65
C LEU A 137 3.34 -1.53 -3.97
N GLY A 138 3.23 -2.28 -2.88
CA GLY A 138 4.40 -2.84 -2.17
C GLY A 138 5.25 -3.75 -3.05
N ILE A 139 4.59 -4.67 -3.79
CA ILE A 139 5.24 -5.57 -4.75
C ILE A 139 5.86 -4.77 -5.90
N TRP A 140 5.14 -3.78 -6.44
CA TRP A 140 5.65 -2.94 -7.52
C TRP A 140 6.90 -2.16 -7.12
N CYS A 141 6.89 -1.50 -5.96
CA CYS A 141 8.05 -0.79 -5.43
C CYS A 141 9.27 -1.71 -5.24
N GLN A 142 9.05 -2.98 -4.85
CA GLN A 142 10.15 -3.95 -4.77
C GLN A 142 10.68 -4.32 -6.16
N ASN A 143 9.80 -4.58 -7.12
CA ASN A 143 10.18 -4.97 -8.47
C ASN A 143 10.99 -3.87 -9.17
N ILE A 144 10.57 -2.61 -9.10
CA ILE A 144 11.31 -1.50 -9.75
C ILE A 144 12.69 -1.29 -9.13
N ARG A 145 12.86 -1.53 -7.82
CA ARG A 145 14.18 -1.51 -7.17
C ARG A 145 15.06 -2.66 -7.64
N GLN A 146 14.50 -3.86 -7.77
CA GLN A 146 15.23 -5.01 -8.31
C GLN A 146 15.68 -4.77 -9.76
N ILE A 147 14.81 -4.21 -10.60
CA ILE A 147 15.15 -3.82 -11.98
C ILE A 147 16.32 -2.83 -11.98
N LYS A 148 16.25 -1.75 -11.18
CA LYS A 148 17.32 -0.73 -11.10
C LYS A 148 18.65 -1.30 -10.61
N SER A 149 18.62 -2.27 -9.69
CA SER A 149 19.82 -2.95 -9.17
C SER A 149 20.36 -4.08 -10.06
N GLY A 150 19.73 -4.37 -11.21
CA GLY A 150 20.12 -5.49 -12.08
C GLY A 150 19.61 -6.87 -11.64
N GLY A 151 18.93 -6.97 -10.49
CA GLY A 151 18.36 -8.23 -9.98
C GLY A 151 17.12 -8.73 -10.74
N ARG A 152 16.60 -7.98 -11.71
CA ARG A 152 15.47 -8.37 -12.56
C ARG A 152 15.61 -7.77 -13.95
N LYS A 153 15.19 -8.52 -14.99
CA LYS A 153 15.11 -8.01 -16.37
C LYS A 153 14.19 -6.79 -16.46
N ASN A 154 14.66 -5.75 -17.15
CA ASN A 154 13.88 -4.54 -17.42
C ASN A 154 12.92 -4.77 -18.59
N ASN A 155 11.74 -5.33 -18.33
CA ASN A 155 10.76 -5.65 -19.38
C ASN A 155 9.30 -5.55 -18.92
N GLY A 156 8.37 -5.67 -19.88
CA GLY A 156 6.94 -5.69 -19.64
C GLY A 156 6.36 -4.36 -19.19
N ALA A 157 5.19 -4.41 -18.53
CA ALA A 157 4.44 -3.23 -18.07
C ALA A 157 5.22 -2.33 -17.09
N TYR A 158 6.24 -2.89 -16.43
CA TYR A 158 7.07 -2.22 -15.43
C TYR A 158 8.41 -1.73 -15.99
N LYS A 159 8.55 -1.64 -17.33
CA LYS A 159 9.77 -1.15 -17.96
C LYS A 159 10.16 0.20 -17.35
N LEU A 160 11.37 0.26 -16.82
CA LEU A 160 11.96 1.42 -16.18
C LEU A 160 12.76 2.18 -17.24
N THR A 161 12.13 3.21 -17.82
CA THR A 161 12.75 4.18 -18.72
C THR A 161 13.34 5.32 -17.91
N ASP A 162 14.26 6.10 -18.50
CA ASP A 162 14.87 7.24 -17.81
C ASP A 162 13.83 8.27 -17.36
N GLU A 163 12.83 8.56 -18.20
CA GLU A 163 11.70 9.44 -17.84
C GLU A 163 10.96 8.93 -16.59
N ARG A 164 10.73 7.61 -16.48
CA ARG A 164 10.06 7.00 -15.32
C ARG A 164 10.95 7.05 -14.07
N ILE A 165 12.26 6.93 -14.23
CA ILE A 165 13.23 7.08 -13.14
C ILE A 165 13.18 8.51 -12.60
N THR A 166 13.25 9.51 -13.48
CA THR A 166 13.19 10.92 -13.11
C THR A 166 11.92 11.23 -12.32
N LYS A 167 10.73 10.79 -12.81
CA LYS A 167 9.46 10.99 -12.09
C LYS A 167 9.47 10.38 -10.68
N LEU A 168 10.09 9.22 -10.51
CA LEU A 168 10.21 8.57 -9.20
C LEU A 168 11.16 9.34 -8.28
N GLU A 169 12.28 9.83 -8.81
CA GLU A 169 13.29 10.58 -8.06
C GLU A 169 12.78 11.95 -7.62
N GLU A 170 12.06 12.67 -8.48
CA GLU A 170 11.37 13.93 -8.15
C GLU A 170 10.36 13.74 -7.01
N MET A 171 9.69 12.58 -6.97
CA MET A 171 8.81 12.21 -5.87
C MET A 171 9.57 11.84 -4.58
N GLY A 172 10.89 11.70 -4.61
CA GLY A 172 11.71 11.27 -3.48
C GLY A 172 11.73 9.75 -3.26
N PHE A 173 11.47 8.97 -4.31
CA PHE A 173 11.56 7.51 -4.26
C PHE A 173 13.01 7.06 -4.06
N ARG A 174 13.24 6.26 -3.02
CA ARG A 174 14.57 5.70 -2.74
C ARG A 174 14.74 4.34 -3.40
N TRP A 175 15.72 4.24 -4.30
CA TRP A 175 16.12 3.00 -4.96
C TRP A 175 16.71 1.97 -3.99
N ILE A 176 17.43 2.46 -2.98
CA ILE A 176 18.04 1.61 -1.95
C ILE A 176 17.21 1.74 -0.67
N VAL A 177 16.42 0.70 -0.38
CA VAL A 177 15.75 0.53 0.92
C VAL A 177 16.58 -0.47 1.71
N ARG A 178 17.41 0.02 2.63
CA ARG A 178 18.15 -0.86 3.54
C ARG A 178 17.13 -1.69 4.33
N LYS A 179 17.37 -3.00 4.51
CA LYS A 179 16.43 -3.96 5.14
C LYS A 179 15.75 -3.35 6.38
N ARG A 180 14.44 -3.62 6.53
CA ARG A 180 13.64 -3.31 7.72
C ARG A 180 14.44 -3.79 8.95
N GLY A 181 14.85 -2.84 9.80
CA GLY A 181 15.74 -3.07 10.96
C GLY A 181 17.10 -2.36 10.94
N SER A 182 17.54 -1.75 9.83
CA SER A 182 18.92 -1.21 9.75
C SER A 182 19.07 0.32 9.70
N ILE A 183 17.99 1.10 9.57
CA ILE A 183 18.07 2.56 9.70
C ILE A 183 17.05 2.98 10.75
N LYS A 184 17.54 3.23 11.96
CA LYS A 184 16.78 3.86 13.03
C LYS A 184 16.54 5.33 12.70
N THR A 185 15.39 5.88 13.09
CA THR A 185 15.17 7.34 13.05
C THR A 185 16.08 8.05 14.04
N PHE A 186 16.06 9.38 14.07
CA PHE A 186 16.80 10.13 15.10
C PHE A 186 16.21 9.84 16.49
N GLU A 187 14.89 9.74 16.57
CA GLU A 187 14.13 9.48 17.79
C GLU A 187 14.39 8.06 18.32
N ASP A 188 14.42 7.06 17.44
CA ASP A 188 14.83 5.69 17.80
C ASP A 188 16.26 5.63 18.37
N ARG A 189 17.14 6.51 17.88
CA ARG A 189 18.53 6.60 18.36
C ARG A 189 18.64 7.31 19.69
N LEU A 190 17.79 8.30 19.97
CA LEU A 190 17.68 8.89 21.31
C LEU A 190 17.24 7.84 22.34
N VAL A 191 16.26 6.99 22.00
CA VAL A 191 15.84 5.88 22.88
C VAL A 191 17.01 4.92 23.16
N ASP A 192 17.76 4.54 22.13
CA ASP A 192 18.96 3.69 22.30
C ASP A 192 20.02 4.35 23.19
N LEU A 193 20.24 5.67 23.01
CA LEU A 193 21.21 6.43 23.79
C LEU A 193 20.77 6.57 25.25
N HIS A 194 19.47 6.77 25.50
CA HIS A 194 18.91 6.84 26.85
C HIS A 194 19.08 5.51 27.59
N ARG A 195 18.85 4.39 26.90
CA ARG A 195 19.12 3.05 27.45
C ARG A 195 20.59 2.87 27.83
N PHE A 196 21.49 3.27 26.93
CA PHE A 196 22.92 3.22 27.20
C PHE A 196 23.31 4.09 28.41
N LYS A 197 22.76 5.31 28.52
CA LYS A 197 22.97 6.18 29.68
C LYS A 197 22.47 5.53 30.97
N ASN A 198 21.32 4.88 30.95
CA ASN A 198 20.78 4.21 32.13
C ASN A 198 21.63 2.99 32.54
N GLU A 199 22.24 2.28 31.58
CA GLU A 199 23.12 1.14 31.85
C GLU A 199 24.53 1.56 32.31
N HIS A 200 25.07 2.67 31.80
CA HIS A 200 26.48 3.06 31.98
C HIS A 200 26.71 4.39 32.71
N GLY A 201 25.65 5.12 33.04
CA GLY A 201 25.70 6.43 33.69
C GLY A 201 26.07 7.61 32.78
N HIS A 202 26.41 7.37 31.50
CA HIS A 202 26.89 8.41 30.58
C HIS A 202 26.50 8.15 29.11
N CYS A 203 26.58 9.19 28.27
CA CYS A 203 26.27 9.10 26.82
C CYS A 203 27.50 8.82 25.93
N ASN A 204 28.67 8.52 26.51
CA ASN A 204 29.91 8.27 25.78
C ASN A 204 29.98 6.85 25.19
N VAL A 205 29.19 6.60 24.15
CA VAL A 205 29.15 5.31 23.45
C VAL A 205 30.44 5.09 22.63
N PRO A 206 31.20 3.99 22.84
CA PRO A 206 32.36 3.65 22.02
C PRO A 206 31.99 3.35 20.56
N PHE A 207 32.87 3.68 19.61
CA PHE A 207 32.65 3.41 18.19
C PHE A 207 32.39 1.91 17.91
N HIS A 208 33.14 1.04 18.59
CA HIS A 208 33.00 -0.41 18.53
C HIS A 208 32.25 -1.00 19.72
N HIS A 209 31.16 -0.35 20.17
CA HIS A 209 30.35 -0.88 21.27
C HIS A 209 29.87 -2.31 20.99
N GLU A 210 30.21 -3.25 21.88
CA GLU A 210 30.07 -4.70 21.66
C GLU A 210 28.61 -5.13 21.43
N LYS A 211 27.68 -4.63 22.25
CA LYS A 211 26.26 -4.97 22.18
C LYS A 211 25.50 -4.21 21.09
N ASN A 212 25.98 -3.02 20.69
CA ASN A 212 25.30 -2.17 19.71
C ASN A 212 26.27 -1.31 18.89
N LYS A 213 26.99 -1.97 17.98
CA LYS A 213 27.93 -1.32 17.04
C LYS A 213 27.27 -0.20 16.23
N SER A 214 25.97 -0.33 15.95
CA SER A 214 25.22 0.65 15.16
C SER A 214 24.99 1.97 15.90
N LEU A 215 24.87 1.94 17.23
CA LEU A 215 24.73 3.12 18.08
C LEU A 215 26.08 3.86 18.20
N GLY A 216 27.17 3.12 18.39
CA GLY A 216 28.53 3.69 18.38
C GLY A 216 28.87 4.39 17.08
N TYR A 217 28.54 3.76 15.95
CA TYR A 217 28.68 4.38 14.62
C TYR A 217 27.82 5.65 14.47
N TRP A 218 26.59 5.63 14.98
CA TRP A 218 25.71 6.81 14.96
C TRP A 218 26.29 7.96 15.80
N CYS A 219 26.71 7.72 17.05
CA CYS A 219 27.30 8.74 17.92
C CYS A 219 28.55 9.36 17.28
N CYS A 220 29.43 8.54 16.69
CA CYS A 220 30.61 9.01 15.97
C CYS A 220 30.23 9.92 14.78
N ARG A 221 29.23 9.54 13.99
CA ARG A 221 28.75 10.38 12.88
C ARG A 221 28.19 11.71 13.36
N ILE A 222 27.45 11.73 14.46
CA ILE A 222 26.91 12.96 15.07
C ILE A 222 28.05 13.90 15.49
N ARG A 223 29.09 13.35 16.16
CA ARG A 223 30.29 14.12 16.53
C ARG A 223 31.04 14.68 15.31
N GLN A 224 31.21 13.88 14.25
CA GLN A 224 31.86 14.32 13.00
C GLN A 224 31.10 15.43 12.28
N VAL A 225 29.76 15.42 12.34
CA VAL A 225 28.94 16.50 11.75
C VAL A 225 29.08 17.77 12.58
N LYS A 226 29.09 17.67 13.92
CA LYS A 226 29.27 18.84 14.80
C LYS A 226 30.67 19.45 14.71
N SER A 227 31.71 18.64 14.57
CA SER A 227 33.10 19.11 14.38
C SER A 227 33.40 19.67 12.99
N GLY A 228 32.42 19.67 12.07
CA GLY A 228 32.61 20.10 10.68
C GLY A 228 33.37 19.11 9.79
N SER A 229 33.84 17.98 10.34
CA SER A 229 34.56 16.95 9.59
C SER A 229 33.68 16.16 8.61
N ARG A 230 32.35 16.35 8.66
CA ARG A 230 31.39 15.71 7.77
C ARG A 230 30.22 16.63 7.43
N LYS A 231 29.72 16.53 6.19
CA LYS A 231 28.53 17.28 5.74
C LYS A 231 27.30 16.96 6.58
N ASN A 232 26.55 18.01 6.95
CA ASN A 232 25.29 17.89 7.68
C ASN A 232 24.13 17.54 6.74
N ASP A 233 24.04 16.25 6.37
CA ASP A 233 23.05 15.74 5.43
C ASP A 233 22.43 14.39 5.85
N GLY A 234 21.32 14.04 5.19
CA GLY A 234 20.66 12.75 5.34
C GLY A 234 19.72 12.62 6.55
N VAL A 235 19.43 11.37 6.94
CA VAL A 235 18.39 11.01 7.93
C VAL A 235 18.65 11.60 9.32
N TYR A 236 19.91 11.76 9.68
CA TYR A 236 20.34 12.31 10.98
C TYR A 236 20.83 13.75 10.88
N LYS A 237 20.33 14.52 9.90
CA LYS A 237 20.62 15.95 9.81
C LYS A 237 20.47 16.59 11.20
N LEU A 238 21.53 17.24 11.66
CA LEU A 238 21.61 17.89 12.96
C LEU A 238 20.98 19.26 12.83
N THR A 239 19.76 19.42 13.33
CA THR A 239 19.09 20.71 13.50
C THR A 239 19.36 21.22 14.92
N ASP A 240 19.13 22.51 15.16
CA ASP A 240 19.34 23.08 16.51
C ASP A 240 18.47 22.38 17.57
N GLU A 241 17.22 22.04 17.23
CA GLU A 241 16.33 21.24 18.09
C GLU A 241 16.92 19.87 18.45
N ARG A 242 17.56 19.19 17.48
CA ARG A 242 18.17 17.88 17.69
C ARG A 242 19.45 17.97 18.51
N ILE A 243 20.21 19.05 18.36
CA ILE A 243 21.38 19.36 19.19
C ILE A 243 20.94 19.56 20.63
N ALA A 244 19.93 20.41 20.86
CA ALA A 244 19.40 20.67 22.19
C ALA A 244 18.95 19.38 22.91
N LYS A 245 18.23 18.49 22.20
CA LYS A 245 17.83 17.17 22.76
C LYS A 245 19.01 16.30 23.16
N LEU A 246 20.12 16.34 22.41
CA LEU A 246 21.33 15.58 22.73
C LEU A 246 22.05 16.18 23.95
N GLU A 247 22.14 17.50 24.03
CA GLU A 247 22.76 18.22 25.14
C GLU A 247 21.99 18.02 26.45
N GLU A 248 20.65 18.11 26.41
CA GLU A 248 19.77 17.82 27.56
C GLU A 248 19.98 16.40 28.11
N MET A 249 20.24 15.44 27.22
CA MET A 249 20.57 14.07 27.62
C MET A 249 22.01 13.91 28.16
N GLY A 250 22.85 14.94 28.12
CA GLY A 250 24.25 14.88 28.51
C GLY A 250 25.15 14.23 27.47
N PHE A 251 24.78 14.28 26.18
CA PHE A 251 25.65 13.85 25.09
C PHE A 251 26.75 14.90 24.86
N GLN A 252 28.00 14.46 24.96
CA GLN A 252 29.16 15.33 24.76
C GLN A 252 29.52 15.40 23.27
N PHE A 253 29.48 16.62 22.74
CA PHE A 253 30.07 16.96 21.46
C PHE A 253 31.58 17.24 21.63
N PRO A 254 32.39 17.05 20.56
CA PRO A 254 33.79 17.47 20.55
C PRO A 254 33.92 18.98 20.60
#